data_AF-A0A243SBI7-F1
#
_entry.id   AF-A0A243SBI7-F1
#
_cell.length_a   1.000
_cell.length_b   1.000
_cell.length_c   1.000
_cell.angle_alpha   90.00
_cell.angle_beta   90.00
_cell.angle_gamma   90.00
#
_symmetry.space_group_name_H-M   'P 1'
#
loop_
_entity.id
_entity.type
_entity.pdbx_description
1 polymer ?
#
loop_
_entity_poly.entity_id
_entity_poly.type
_entity_poly.pdbx_seq_one_letter_code
_entity_poly.pdbx_strand_id
1 'polypeptide(L)'
;MVHRHAVTGRRAALTALGALVATGIPSAVAAEPAPPAGPLPSSAQTLGADRPSAPVLRALQRDLGLTPAQASRRLVNEAEAGTRAGRLRNALGDRFAGAWLRGATSQELIVATTHATDVPTIRAQGAKAAVVKKTLRDLQAAKRRLDAAAGRVSTRDTPLWYVDIPANRVAVEATNKAAAAVFVKAAGLDGKSVGVKVTANRPRLLAEITGGDAYYVDGSARCSVGFCVTKGDQQGFASAGHCGKSGARTTGFNNAEQGTIQASTFPGKDMSWVAVNDQWTTTPNVRVAGEQKVQITGSVQALVGAAVCRSGSTTGWHCGQIEQHDTSVSYAEGRVDGLTRTTVCAEPGDSGGPFVAGVQAQGVTSGGTGDCRSGGTTFYQPINSLLRDFGLTLRTAAAQASAPRDNVAQAWAAGRVYEAGVTVSHAGARYRCLQAHQAQGAWAPSRTPALWQRV
;
A
#
# COMPACT_ATOMS: atom_id res chain seq x y z
N MET A 1 -32.57 42.41 5.81
CA MET A 1 -33.27 43.68 5.52
C MET A 1 -32.69 44.74 6.45
N VAL A 2 -32.09 45.80 5.88
CA VAL A 2 -32.46 47.21 6.11
C VAL A 2 -32.09 47.70 7.53
N HIS A 3 -31.30 48.73 7.81
CA HIS A 3 -30.67 49.80 7.03
C HIS A 3 -29.71 50.57 7.98
N ARG A 4 -28.67 51.18 7.38
CA ARG A 4 -28.16 52.57 7.57
C ARG A 4 -28.01 53.16 8.98
N HIS A 5 -26.76 53.52 9.34
CA HIS A 5 -26.19 54.89 9.42
C HIS A 5 -26.83 55.85 10.43
N ALA A 6 -26.00 56.41 11.32
CA ALA A 6 -25.69 57.84 11.45
C ALA A 6 -24.78 58.07 12.70
N VAL A 7 -23.63 58.78 12.59
CA VAL A 7 -23.42 60.17 13.09
C VAL A 7 -23.16 60.15 14.62
N THR A 8 -22.14 60.72 15.27
CA THR A 8 -21.24 61.88 15.11
C THR A 8 -20.16 61.75 16.20
N GLY A 9 -18.97 62.34 16.07
CA GLY A 9 -18.78 63.61 16.76
C GLY A 9 -17.31 63.95 16.97
N ARG A 10 -16.85 64.98 16.27
CA ARG A 10 -15.66 65.76 16.62
C ARG A 10 -16.01 66.69 17.78
N ARG A 11 -15.20 66.70 18.84
CA ARG A 11 -14.91 67.92 19.60
C ARG A 11 -13.45 67.91 20.02
N ALA A 12 -12.72 68.88 19.48
CA ALA A 12 -11.39 69.27 19.92
C ALA A 12 -11.51 70.13 21.18
N ALA A 13 -10.59 69.95 22.12
CA ALA A 13 -10.27 70.94 23.14
C ALA A 13 -8.75 71.02 23.24
N LEU A 14 -8.21 72.16 22.81
CA LEU A 14 -6.85 72.62 23.07
C LEU A 14 -6.83 73.27 24.45
N THR A 15 -5.85 72.91 25.28
CA THR A 15 -5.26 73.81 26.27
C THR A 15 -3.81 73.39 26.53
N ALA A 16 -2.98 74.41 26.65
CA ALA A 16 -1.54 74.39 26.54
C ALA A 16 -0.81 74.40 27.90
N LEU A 17 0.52 74.30 27.78
CA LEU A 17 1.60 74.79 28.66
C LEU A 17 2.12 73.90 29.79
N GLY A 18 3.42 73.62 29.68
CA GLY A 18 4.27 73.12 30.76
C GLY A 18 5.63 72.64 30.23
N ALA A 19 6.50 73.59 29.83
CA ALA A 19 7.89 73.29 29.49
C ALA A 19 8.71 73.08 30.78
N LEU A 20 9.30 71.90 30.94
CA LEU A 20 10.38 71.65 31.89
C LEU A 20 11.59 71.14 31.10
N VAL A 21 12.63 71.97 31.00
CA VAL A 21 13.93 71.61 30.43
C VAL A 21 14.74 70.93 31.54
N ALA A 22 14.95 69.62 31.41
CA ALA A 22 15.93 68.88 32.22
C ALA A 22 17.13 68.55 31.34
N THR A 23 18.29 69.13 31.68
CA THR A 23 19.59 68.86 31.06
C THR A 23 20.13 67.51 31.53
N GLY A 24 19.79 66.44 30.80
CA GLY A 24 20.41 65.13 30.95
C GLY A 24 21.63 64.98 30.05
N ILE A 25 22.80 64.73 30.63
CA ILE A 25 24.04 64.34 29.93
C ILE A 25 23.79 63.00 29.22
N PRO A 26 24.03 62.85 27.90
CA PRO A 26 23.91 61.55 27.26
C PRO A 26 25.11 60.68 27.67
N SER A 27 24.87 59.71 28.53
CA SER A 27 25.77 58.56 28.67
C SER A 27 25.80 57.83 27.32
N ALA A 28 26.90 57.98 26.59
CA ALA A 28 27.18 57.17 25.41
C ALA A 28 27.36 55.71 25.87
N VAL A 29 26.30 54.92 25.79
CA VAL A 29 26.39 53.46 25.86
C VAL A 29 27.07 53.04 24.56
N ALA A 30 28.37 52.73 24.64
CA ALA A 30 29.06 52.05 23.55
C ALA A 30 28.38 50.69 23.36
N ALA A 31 27.60 50.56 22.28
CA ALA A 31 27.05 49.27 21.87
C ALA A 31 28.22 48.34 21.55
N GLU A 32 28.30 47.23 22.27
CA GLU A 32 29.24 46.16 22.02
C GLU A 32 29.03 45.65 20.57
N PRO A 33 30.09 45.50 19.75
CA PRO A 33 29.95 45.03 18.38
C PRO A 33 29.30 43.65 18.38
N ALA A 34 28.23 43.50 17.59
CA ALA A 34 27.55 42.21 17.42
C ALA A 34 28.59 41.13 17.07
N PRO A 35 28.55 39.94 17.71
CA PRO A 35 29.48 38.88 17.40
C PRO A 35 29.40 38.56 15.89
N PRO A 36 30.53 38.23 15.24
CA PRO A 36 30.52 37.91 13.81
C PRO A 36 29.52 36.79 13.56
N ALA A 37 28.50 37.08 12.76
CA ALA A 37 27.52 36.08 12.37
C ALA A 37 28.26 34.91 11.74
N GLY A 38 28.17 33.72 12.37
CA GLY A 38 28.71 32.49 11.80
C GLY A 38 28.16 32.28 10.38
N PRO A 39 28.84 31.47 9.54
CA PRO A 39 28.38 31.23 8.17
C PRO A 39 26.93 30.75 8.18
N LEU A 40 26.10 31.40 7.37
CA LEU A 40 24.68 31.04 7.25
C LEU A 40 24.56 29.56 6.87
N PRO A 41 23.57 28.84 7.44
CA PRO A 41 23.37 27.43 7.10
C PRO A 41 23.08 27.29 5.61
N SER A 42 23.68 26.26 5.02
CA SER A 42 23.38 25.82 3.66
C SER A 42 21.91 25.38 3.52
N SER A 43 21.43 25.25 2.28
CA SER A 43 20.07 24.75 2.03
C SER A 43 19.89 23.33 2.53
N ALA A 44 20.92 22.49 2.37
CA ALA A 44 20.92 21.13 2.90
C ALA A 44 20.80 21.09 4.43
N GLN A 45 21.53 21.96 5.14
CA GLN A 45 21.44 22.07 6.60
C GLN A 45 20.08 22.60 7.05
N THR A 46 19.57 23.62 6.36
CA THR A 46 18.26 24.23 6.68
C THR A 46 17.12 23.22 6.50
N LEU A 47 17.20 22.36 5.48
CA LEU A 47 16.20 21.33 5.18
C LEU A 47 16.47 19.98 5.87
N GLY A 48 17.56 19.85 6.64
CA GLY A 48 17.97 18.60 7.28
C GLY A 48 18.42 17.50 6.31
N ALA A 49 18.70 17.83 5.04
CA ALA A 49 19.15 16.88 4.03
C ALA A 49 20.59 16.41 4.25
N ASP A 50 21.37 17.12 5.06
CA ASP A 50 22.71 16.72 5.53
C ASP A 50 22.67 15.67 6.64
N ARG A 51 21.50 15.43 7.27
CA ARG A 51 21.30 14.47 8.37
C ARG A 51 20.12 13.51 8.10
N PRO A 52 20.12 12.78 6.98
CA PRO A 52 19.02 11.89 6.64
C PRO A 52 18.94 10.69 7.60
N SER A 53 17.72 10.21 7.84
CA SER A 53 17.52 9.04 8.70
C SER A 53 18.11 7.77 8.05
N ALA A 54 18.62 6.85 8.86
CA ALA A 54 19.18 5.59 8.38
C ALA A 54 18.20 4.75 7.52
N PRO A 55 16.88 4.69 7.83
CA PRO A 55 15.90 4.06 6.95
C PRO A 55 15.83 4.66 5.54
N VAL A 56 15.85 6.00 5.42
CA VAL A 56 15.83 6.68 4.12
C VAL A 56 17.09 6.37 3.32
N LEU A 57 18.26 6.40 3.95
CA LEU A 57 19.52 6.06 3.29
C LEU A 57 19.53 4.62 2.77
N ARG A 58 19.02 3.64 3.55
CA ARG A 58 18.95 2.24 3.11
C ARG A 58 18.00 2.06 1.92
N ALA A 59 16.86 2.76 1.93
CA ALA A 59 15.92 2.73 0.81
C ALA A 59 16.55 3.27 -0.47
N LEU A 60 17.22 4.43 -0.41
CA LEU A 60 17.91 5.02 -1.56
C LEU A 60 19.01 4.12 -2.12
N GLN A 61 19.78 3.44 -1.26
CA GLN A 61 20.80 2.48 -1.69
C GLN A 61 20.18 1.30 -2.45
N ARG A 62 19.16 0.67 -1.88
CA ARG A 62 18.47 -0.48 -2.47
C ARG A 62 17.78 -0.12 -3.78
N ASP A 63 17.04 0.97 -3.81
CA ASP A 63 16.10 1.28 -4.90
C ASP A 63 16.78 1.99 -6.07
N LEU A 64 17.83 2.76 -5.81
CA LEU A 64 18.56 3.51 -6.84
C LEU A 64 19.96 2.94 -7.13
N GLY A 65 20.35 1.83 -6.47
CA GLY A 65 21.65 1.20 -6.65
C GLY A 65 22.83 2.09 -6.20
N LEU A 66 22.63 2.87 -5.13
CA LEU A 66 23.62 3.85 -4.63
C LEU A 66 24.47 3.27 -3.50
N THR A 67 25.69 3.75 -3.34
CA THR A 67 26.48 3.55 -2.12
C THR A 67 25.93 4.41 -0.97
N PRO A 68 26.23 4.10 0.31
CA PRO A 68 25.82 4.95 1.44
C PRO A 68 26.23 6.43 1.26
N ALA A 69 27.48 6.65 0.81
CA ALA A 69 28.01 7.99 0.57
C ALA A 69 27.30 8.70 -0.59
N GLN A 70 27.00 7.97 -1.68
CA GLN A 70 26.24 8.52 -2.81
C GLN A 70 24.81 8.89 -2.41
N ALA A 71 24.12 8.07 -1.61
CA ALA A 71 22.76 8.34 -1.15
C ALA A 71 22.70 9.60 -0.27
N SER A 72 23.63 9.75 0.67
CA SER A 72 23.74 10.97 1.50
C SER A 72 24.07 12.19 0.63
N ARG A 73 25.06 12.09 -0.27
CA ARG A 73 25.46 13.20 -1.14
C ARG A 73 24.34 13.62 -2.09
N ARG A 74 23.53 12.66 -2.56
CA ARG A 74 22.37 12.92 -3.44
C ARG A 74 21.37 13.85 -2.77
N LEU A 75 21.00 13.58 -1.52
CA LEU A 75 20.05 14.41 -0.77
C LEU A 75 20.57 15.84 -0.55
N VAL A 76 21.85 15.98 -0.21
CA VAL A 76 22.51 17.30 -0.10
C VAL A 76 22.46 18.04 -1.43
N ASN A 77 22.88 17.39 -2.53
CA ASN A 77 22.88 18.01 -3.86
C ASN A 77 21.47 18.43 -4.30
N GLU A 78 20.44 17.64 -3.99
CA GLU A 78 19.04 17.93 -4.30
C GLU A 78 18.52 19.17 -3.56
N ALA A 79 18.79 19.26 -2.26
CA ALA A 79 18.41 20.41 -1.43
C ALA A 79 19.07 21.69 -1.95
N GLU A 80 20.38 21.65 -2.22
CA GLU A 80 21.13 22.78 -2.74
C GLU A 80 20.64 23.19 -4.15
N ALA A 81 20.38 22.21 -5.01
CA ALA A 81 19.88 22.48 -6.35
C ALA A 81 18.47 23.08 -6.34
N GLY A 82 17.62 22.72 -5.37
CA GLY A 82 16.31 23.32 -5.17
C GLY A 82 16.38 24.83 -4.96
N THR A 83 17.29 25.29 -4.10
CA THR A 83 17.51 26.73 -3.87
C THR A 83 18.07 27.44 -5.10
N ARG A 84 19.05 26.85 -5.79
CA ARG A 84 19.62 27.45 -7.01
C ARG A 84 18.58 27.54 -8.13
N ALA A 85 17.75 26.51 -8.31
CA ALA A 85 16.64 26.52 -9.25
C ALA A 85 15.60 27.60 -8.91
N GLY A 86 15.27 27.79 -7.62
CA GLY A 86 14.38 28.85 -7.16
C GLY A 86 14.93 30.26 -7.45
N ARG A 87 16.20 30.52 -7.16
CA ARG A 87 16.86 31.80 -7.49
C ARG A 87 16.85 32.07 -8.99
N LEU A 88 17.20 31.08 -9.80
CA LEU A 88 17.16 31.20 -11.26
C LEU A 88 15.75 31.41 -11.78
N ARG A 89 14.74 30.73 -11.24
CA ARG A 89 13.34 31.00 -11.60
C ARG A 89 12.96 32.47 -11.36
N ASN A 90 13.36 33.04 -10.23
CA ASN A 90 13.07 34.44 -9.91
C ASN A 90 13.84 35.40 -10.83
N ALA A 91 15.11 35.13 -11.10
CA ALA A 91 15.95 35.97 -11.96
C ALA A 91 15.54 35.94 -13.44
N LEU A 92 15.11 34.77 -13.94
CA LEU A 92 14.73 34.60 -15.34
C LEU A 92 13.28 35.03 -15.62
N GLY A 93 12.43 35.02 -14.60
CA GLY A 93 11.03 35.40 -14.69
C GLY A 93 10.28 34.60 -15.75
N ASP A 94 9.63 35.31 -16.68
CA ASP A 94 8.79 34.75 -17.73
C ASP A 94 9.54 33.85 -18.72
N ARG A 95 10.87 33.95 -18.75
CA ARG A 95 11.73 33.18 -19.65
C ARG A 95 12.09 31.80 -19.08
N PHE A 96 11.79 31.55 -17.80
CA PHE A 96 12.02 30.26 -17.16
C PHE A 96 11.13 29.16 -17.76
N ALA A 97 11.75 28.04 -18.15
CA ALA A 97 11.08 26.91 -18.80
C ALA A 97 11.12 25.61 -17.98
N GLY A 98 11.68 25.66 -16.77
CA GLY A 98 11.73 24.53 -15.83
C GLY A 98 13.15 24.18 -15.40
N ALA A 99 13.28 23.24 -14.46
CA ALA A 99 14.56 22.73 -13.98
C ALA A 99 14.45 21.24 -13.63
N TRP A 100 15.54 20.49 -13.78
CA TRP A 100 15.61 19.07 -13.40
C TRP A 100 17.04 18.66 -13.05
N LEU A 101 17.16 17.49 -12.43
CA LEU A 101 18.43 16.92 -11.98
C LEU A 101 18.84 15.73 -12.84
N ARG A 102 20.15 15.52 -12.99
CA ARG A 102 20.74 14.32 -13.61
C ARG A 102 21.95 13.83 -12.82
N GLY A 103 22.28 12.57 -13.07
CA GLY A 103 23.40 11.86 -12.45
C GLY A 103 22.99 11.08 -11.19
N ALA A 104 23.79 10.07 -10.84
CA ALA A 104 23.51 9.17 -9.72
C ALA A 104 23.36 9.91 -8.38
N THR A 105 24.11 11.00 -8.19
CA THR A 105 24.04 11.83 -6.98
C THR A 105 23.29 13.14 -7.20
N SER A 106 22.47 13.25 -8.25
CA SER A 106 21.75 14.48 -8.60
C SER A 106 22.68 15.71 -8.73
N GLN A 107 23.93 15.50 -9.14
CA GLN A 107 24.97 16.53 -9.15
C GLN A 107 24.80 17.55 -10.28
N GLU A 108 24.05 17.21 -11.33
CA GLU A 108 23.82 18.11 -12.45
C GLU A 108 22.45 18.77 -12.33
N LEU A 109 22.43 20.07 -12.03
CA LEU A 109 21.23 20.90 -12.19
C LEU A 109 21.16 21.44 -13.61
N ILE A 110 20.07 21.14 -14.32
CA ILE A 110 19.76 21.70 -15.62
C ILE A 110 18.59 22.67 -15.46
N VAL A 111 18.75 23.88 -15.99
CA VAL A 111 17.70 24.92 -16.00
C VAL A 111 17.39 25.27 -17.45
N ALA A 112 16.12 25.12 -17.82
CA ALA A 112 15.64 25.50 -19.12
C ALA A 112 15.20 26.96 -19.16
N THR A 113 15.54 27.64 -20.26
CA THR A 113 15.17 29.02 -20.57
C THR A 113 14.73 29.13 -22.02
N THR A 114 13.84 30.06 -22.35
CA THR A 114 13.50 30.37 -23.74
C THR A 114 14.48 31.32 -24.43
N HIS A 115 15.46 31.88 -23.71
CA HIS A 115 16.37 32.90 -24.24
C HIS A 115 17.83 32.50 -24.06
N ALA A 116 18.59 32.50 -25.15
CA ALA A 116 20.03 32.19 -25.12
C ALA A 116 20.84 33.20 -24.28
N THR A 117 20.33 34.43 -24.13
CA THR A 117 20.96 35.47 -23.29
C THR A 117 21.00 35.13 -21.80
N ASP A 118 20.24 34.13 -21.35
CA ASP A 118 20.24 33.68 -19.95
C ASP A 118 21.31 32.65 -19.60
N VAL A 119 21.96 32.09 -20.61
CA VAL A 119 22.97 31.04 -20.42
C VAL A 119 24.08 31.49 -19.45
N PRO A 120 24.63 32.71 -19.53
CA PRO A 120 25.63 33.17 -18.56
C PRO A 120 25.09 33.24 -17.12
N THR A 121 23.89 33.78 -16.91
CA THR A 121 23.25 33.86 -15.58
C THR A 121 23.00 32.48 -14.98
N ILE A 122 22.57 31.51 -15.79
CA ILE A 122 22.37 30.12 -15.35
C ILE A 122 23.70 29.46 -14.96
N ARG A 123 24.74 29.62 -15.79
CA ARG A 123 26.08 29.07 -15.53
C ARG A 123 26.74 29.68 -14.30
N ALA A 124 26.53 30.98 -14.05
CA ALA A 124 27.02 31.67 -12.87
C ALA A 124 26.46 31.09 -11.55
N GLN A 125 25.30 30.42 -11.61
CA GLN A 125 24.71 29.68 -10.48
C GLN A 125 25.09 28.19 -10.50
N GLY A 126 26.11 27.77 -11.25
CA GLY A 126 26.59 26.39 -11.29
C GLY A 126 25.60 25.40 -11.93
N ALA A 127 24.65 25.88 -12.74
CA ALA A 127 23.70 25.06 -13.47
C ALA A 127 24.05 24.96 -14.97
N LYS A 128 23.64 23.87 -15.63
CA LYS A 128 23.68 23.75 -17.09
C LYS A 128 22.42 24.40 -17.67
N ALA A 129 22.60 25.25 -18.69
CA ALA A 129 21.48 25.87 -19.39
C ALA A 129 20.96 24.98 -20.52
N ALA A 130 19.64 24.88 -20.65
CA ALA A 130 18.97 24.29 -21.81
C ALA A 130 18.09 25.35 -22.48
N VAL A 131 18.43 25.78 -23.71
CA VAL A 131 17.60 26.74 -24.44
C VAL A 131 16.48 25.99 -25.15
N VAL A 132 15.24 26.33 -24.84
CA VAL A 132 14.03 25.62 -25.30
C VAL A 132 13.00 26.60 -25.87
N LYS A 133 11.89 26.09 -26.44
CA LYS A 133 10.94 26.94 -27.19
C LYS A 133 9.82 27.52 -26.32
N LYS A 134 9.35 26.77 -25.32
CA LYS A 134 8.16 27.13 -24.52
C LYS A 134 8.54 27.47 -23.11
N THR A 135 7.93 28.52 -22.57
CA THR A 135 8.09 28.87 -21.15
C THR A 135 7.34 27.86 -20.27
N LEU A 136 7.67 27.81 -18.98
CA LEU A 136 6.93 26.97 -18.03
C LEU A 136 5.47 27.43 -17.94
N ARG A 137 5.23 28.74 -18.02
CA ARG A 137 3.89 29.33 -18.00
C ARG A 137 3.05 28.82 -19.17
N ASP A 138 3.60 28.76 -20.37
CA ASP A 138 2.89 28.27 -21.56
C ASP A 138 2.53 26.79 -21.43
N LEU A 139 3.47 25.98 -20.93
CA LEU A 139 3.24 24.56 -20.69
C LEU A 139 2.17 24.32 -19.63
N GLN A 140 2.20 25.09 -18.53
CA GLN A 140 1.17 25.04 -17.50
C GLN A 140 -0.20 25.51 -18.02
N ALA A 141 -0.23 26.52 -18.89
CA ALA A 141 -1.46 26.96 -19.55
C ALA A 141 -2.05 25.87 -20.44
N ALA A 142 -1.22 25.14 -21.19
CA ALA A 142 -1.67 23.99 -21.97
C ALA A 142 -2.16 22.84 -21.07
N LYS A 143 -1.47 22.51 -19.97
CA LYS A 143 -1.95 21.49 -19.01
C LYS A 143 -3.30 21.86 -18.41
N ARG A 144 -3.53 23.12 -18.03
CA ARG A 144 -4.83 23.58 -17.50
C ARG A 144 -5.98 23.36 -18.47
N ARG A 145 -5.73 23.42 -19.79
CA ARG A 145 -6.74 23.10 -20.80
C ARG A 145 -7.09 21.60 -20.83
N LEU A 146 -6.11 20.72 -20.65
CA LEU A 146 -6.36 19.28 -20.47
C LEU A 146 -7.12 19.01 -19.17
N ASP A 147 -6.74 19.67 -18.06
CA ASP A 147 -7.45 19.56 -16.79
C ASP A 147 -8.93 19.97 -16.95
N ALA A 148 -9.21 21.07 -17.66
CA ALA A 148 -10.58 21.51 -17.95
C ALA A 148 -11.33 20.60 -18.95
N ALA A 149 -10.62 19.91 -19.84
CA ALA A 149 -11.22 18.89 -20.71
C ALA A 149 -11.60 17.63 -19.93
N ALA A 150 -10.80 17.23 -18.93
CA ALA A 150 -11.04 16.04 -18.12
C ALA A 150 -12.35 16.12 -17.31
N GLY A 151 -12.85 17.33 -17.01
CA GLY A 151 -14.18 17.52 -16.42
C GLY A 151 -15.36 17.36 -17.39
N ARG A 152 -15.10 17.23 -18.70
CA ARG A 152 -16.12 17.19 -19.76
C ARG A 152 -16.12 15.91 -20.58
N VAL A 153 -15.03 15.14 -20.56
CA VAL A 153 -14.88 13.88 -21.30
C VAL A 153 -14.32 12.78 -20.41
N SER A 154 -14.64 11.53 -20.70
CA SER A 154 -14.06 10.38 -20.00
C SER A 154 -12.55 10.29 -20.26
N THR A 155 -11.76 10.17 -19.20
CA THR A 155 -10.30 10.04 -19.25
C THR A 155 -9.81 8.63 -18.95
N ARG A 156 -10.72 7.63 -18.91
CA ARG A 156 -10.36 6.23 -18.60
C ARG A 156 -9.26 5.69 -19.53
N ASP A 157 -9.29 6.07 -20.80
CA ASP A 157 -8.31 5.69 -21.83
C ASP A 157 -7.18 6.71 -22.05
N THR A 158 -7.16 7.79 -21.28
CA THR A 158 -6.10 8.82 -21.25
C THR A 158 -5.69 9.10 -19.79
N PRO A 159 -5.23 8.09 -19.05
CA PRO A 159 -5.17 8.16 -17.60
C PRO A 159 -4.09 9.08 -17.03
N LEU A 160 -3.17 9.59 -17.86
CA LEU A 160 -2.06 10.41 -17.37
C LEU A 160 -1.76 11.57 -18.32
N TRP A 161 -1.70 12.79 -17.80
CA TRP A 161 -1.25 13.98 -18.53
C TRP A 161 -0.47 14.94 -17.62
N TYR A 162 0.63 15.49 -18.13
CA TYR A 162 1.57 16.27 -17.32
C TYR A 162 2.39 17.25 -18.17
N VAL A 163 3.07 18.19 -17.50
CA VAL A 163 4.13 18.99 -18.12
C VAL A 163 5.43 18.19 -18.08
N ASP A 164 5.93 17.83 -19.26
CA ASP A 164 7.23 17.17 -19.44
C ASP A 164 8.30 18.26 -19.58
N ILE A 165 8.95 18.58 -18.46
CA ILE A 165 9.96 19.65 -18.38
C ILE A 165 11.18 19.32 -19.26
N PRO A 166 11.82 18.13 -19.16
CA PRO A 166 12.96 17.81 -20.00
C PRO A 166 12.66 17.82 -21.50
N ALA A 167 11.47 17.39 -21.93
CA ALA A 167 11.09 17.42 -23.34
C ALA A 167 10.41 18.75 -23.77
N ASN A 168 10.28 19.72 -22.87
CA ASN A 168 9.65 21.03 -23.09
C ASN A 168 8.28 20.97 -23.78
N ARG A 169 7.40 20.06 -23.34
CA ARG A 169 6.06 19.86 -23.90
C ARG A 169 5.06 19.42 -22.84
N VAL A 170 3.78 19.40 -23.20
CA VAL A 170 2.75 18.69 -22.41
C VAL A 170 2.65 17.27 -22.96
N ALA A 171 2.60 16.28 -22.09
CA ALA A 171 2.49 14.87 -22.45
C ALA A 171 1.11 14.33 -22.08
N VAL A 172 0.60 13.41 -22.90
CA VAL A 172 -0.58 12.58 -22.64
C VAL A 172 -0.17 11.12 -22.85
N GLU A 173 -0.34 10.29 -21.83
CA GLU A 173 -0.24 8.85 -21.97
C GLU A 173 -1.65 8.26 -22.13
N ALA A 174 -1.84 7.44 -23.17
CA ALA A 174 -3.14 6.93 -23.57
C ALA A 174 -3.06 5.46 -23.98
N THR A 175 -4.16 4.73 -23.84
CA THR A 175 -4.23 3.31 -24.23
C THR A 175 -4.25 3.10 -25.74
N ASN A 176 -4.68 4.11 -26.49
CA ASN A 176 -4.61 4.14 -27.94
C ASN A 176 -4.58 5.59 -28.46
N LYS A 177 -4.22 5.75 -29.74
CA LYS A 177 -4.10 7.07 -30.38
C LYS A 177 -5.45 7.80 -30.51
N ALA A 178 -6.54 7.07 -30.72
CA ALA A 178 -7.87 7.66 -30.91
C ALA A 178 -8.35 8.34 -29.61
N ALA A 179 -8.20 7.67 -28.46
CA ALA A 179 -8.51 8.24 -27.15
C ALA A 179 -7.69 9.50 -26.86
N ALA A 180 -6.38 9.48 -27.17
CA ALA A 180 -5.53 10.66 -27.06
C ALA A 180 -6.02 11.82 -27.93
N ALA A 181 -6.37 11.55 -29.20
CA ALA A 181 -6.85 12.57 -30.13
C ALA A 181 -8.15 13.21 -29.64
N VAL A 182 -9.11 12.42 -29.16
CA VAL A 182 -10.37 12.93 -28.59
C VAL A 182 -10.10 13.84 -27.39
N PHE A 183 -9.23 13.42 -26.48
CA PHE A 183 -8.93 14.21 -25.28
C PHE A 183 -8.17 15.51 -25.59
N VAL A 184 -7.17 15.45 -26.47
CA VAL A 184 -6.39 16.62 -26.91
C VAL A 184 -7.28 17.62 -27.67
N LYS A 185 -8.20 17.13 -28.50
CA LYS A 185 -9.20 17.94 -29.19
C LYS A 185 -10.15 18.62 -28.23
N ALA A 186 -10.65 17.90 -27.23
CA ALA A 186 -11.51 18.46 -26.19
C ALA A 186 -10.83 19.60 -25.40
N ALA A 187 -9.49 19.58 -25.31
CA ALA A 187 -8.69 20.64 -24.70
C ALA A 187 -8.34 21.80 -25.66
N GLY A 188 -8.73 21.75 -26.93
CA GLY A 188 -8.37 22.76 -27.93
C GLY A 188 -6.85 22.85 -28.15
N LEU A 189 -6.19 21.70 -28.14
CA LEU A 189 -4.74 21.55 -28.32
C LEU A 189 -4.36 20.82 -29.62
N ASP A 190 -5.32 20.58 -30.52
CA ASP A 190 -5.05 20.01 -31.85
C ASP A 190 -4.00 20.84 -32.61
N GLY A 191 -3.06 20.17 -33.27
CA GLY A 191 -1.97 20.83 -34.00
C GLY A 191 -0.91 21.51 -33.12
N LYS A 192 -1.01 21.43 -31.79
CA LYS A 192 0.01 21.95 -30.86
C LYS A 192 0.96 20.83 -30.45
N SER A 193 2.17 21.19 -29.99
CA SER A 193 3.15 20.20 -29.50
C SER A 193 2.71 19.60 -28.15
N VAL A 194 1.83 18.61 -28.24
CA VAL A 194 1.47 17.63 -27.20
C VAL A 194 2.18 16.33 -27.57
N GLY A 195 2.99 15.79 -26.65
CA GLY A 195 3.59 14.47 -26.81
C GLY A 195 2.58 13.40 -26.44
N VAL A 196 2.17 12.57 -27.38
CA VAL A 196 1.31 11.41 -27.09
C VAL A 196 2.18 10.17 -26.96
N LYS A 197 2.07 9.48 -25.82
CA LYS A 197 2.68 8.16 -25.59
C LYS A 197 1.57 7.12 -25.52
N VAL A 198 1.57 6.17 -26.45
CA VAL A 198 0.66 5.03 -26.39
C VAL A 198 1.24 4.00 -25.43
N THR A 199 0.47 3.60 -24.43
CA THR A 199 0.89 2.63 -23.40
C THR A 199 -0.31 1.83 -22.93
N ALA A 200 -0.10 0.55 -22.59
CA ALA A 200 -1.13 -0.27 -21.95
C ALA A 200 -1.37 0.11 -20.48
N ASN A 201 -0.53 0.99 -19.90
CA ASN A 201 -0.57 1.34 -18.49
C ASN A 201 -1.90 2.03 -18.09
N ARG A 202 -2.50 1.54 -17.01
CA ARG A 202 -3.63 2.17 -16.32
C ARG A 202 -3.30 2.27 -14.82
N PRO A 203 -3.01 3.47 -14.28
CA PRO A 203 -2.85 3.68 -12.85
C PRO A 203 -4.08 3.19 -12.09
N ARG A 204 -3.85 2.61 -10.91
CA ARG A 204 -4.88 2.04 -10.05
C ARG A 204 -4.60 2.35 -8.59
N LEU A 205 -5.65 2.39 -7.79
CA LEU A 205 -5.52 2.41 -6.33
C LEU A 205 -4.91 1.08 -5.87
N LEU A 206 -4.02 1.13 -4.87
CA LEU A 206 -3.47 -0.07 -4.24
C LEU A 206 -4.40 -0.44 -3.09
N ALA A 207 -5.13 -1.56 -3.21
CA ALA A 207 -6.03 -2.05 -2.17
C ALA A 207 -5.41 -3.28 -1.47
N GLU A 208 -5.65 -3.41 -0.16
CA GLU A 208 -5.22 -4.57 0.61
C GLU A 208 -6.35 -5.61 0.70
N ILE A 209 -5.98 -6.88 0.76
CA ILE A 209 -6.87 -7.98 1.12
C ILE A 209 -6.55 -8.41 2.55
N THR A 210 -7.58 -8.41 3.39
CA THR A 210 -7.55 -8.84 4.78
C THR A 210 -8.57 -9.98 4.96
N GLY A 211 -8.25 -10.99 5.77
CA GLY A 211 -9.24 -12.01 6.13
C GLY A 211 -10.46 -11.40 6.82
N GLY A 212 -11.66 -11.84 6.45
CA GLY A 212 -12.94 -11.27 6.88
C GLY A 212 -13.50 -10.19 5.94
N ASP A 213 -12.73 -9.70 4.95
CA ASP A 213 -13.24 -8.76 3.96
C ASP A 213 -14.34 -9.40 3.10
N ALA A 214 -15.32 -8.60 2.68
CA ALA A 214 -16.30 -9.04 1.69
C ALA A 214 -15.65 -9.28 0.33
N TYR A 215 -16.07 -10.33 -0.36
CA TYR A 215 -15.88 -10.48 -1.79
C TYR A 215 -17.14 -11.05 -2.42
N TYR A 216 -17.29 -10.82 -3.72
CA TYR A 216 -18.46 -11.23 -4.48
C TYR A 216 -18.05 -12.13 -5.62
N VAL A 217 -18.80 -13.20 -5.85
CA VAL A 217 -18.59 -14.15 -6.95
C VAL A 217 -19.64 -13.89 -8.01
N ASP A 218 -19.18 -13.65 -9.25
CA ASP A 218 -20.01 -13.35 -10.42
C ASP A 218 -21.10 -12.28 -10.17
N GLY A 219 -20.80 -11.34 -9.27
CA GLY A 219 -21.65 -10.20 -8.93
C GLY A 219 -22.90 -10.50 -8.09
N SER A 220 -23.09 -11.75 -7.61
CA SER A 220 -24.31 -12.16 -6.92
C SER A 220 -24.08 -12.77 -5.54
N ALA A 221 -23.16 -13.73 -5.41
CA ALA A 221 -22.89 -14.39 -4.15
C ALA A 221 -21.89 -13.59 -3.31
N ARG A 222 -22.28 -13.15 -2.12
CA ARG A 222 -21.39 -12.52 -1.13
C ARG A 222 -20.78 -13.58 -0.23
N CYS A 223 -19.46 -13.60 -0.13
CA CYS A 223 -18.71 -14.40 0.83
C CYS A 223 -17.66 -13.53 1.53
N SER A 224 -16.96 -14.13 2.48
CA SER A 224 -15.88 -13.52 3.25
C SER A 224 -14.54 -14.13 2.85
N VAL A 225 -13.53 -13.30 2.64
CA VAL A 225 -12.15 -13.73 2.43
C VAL A 225 -11.69 -14.52 3.66
N GLY A 226 -11.13 -15.71 3.50
CA GLY A 226 -10.59 -16.50 4.61
C GLY A 226 -9.20 -16.03 5.02
N PHE A 227 -8.17 -16.69 4.49
CA PHE A 227 -6.77 -16.35 4.74
C PHE A 227 -6.03 -16.02 3.46
N CYS A 228 -5.19 -15.00 3.48
CA CYS A 228 -4.28 -14.74 2.39
C CYS A 228 -3.24 -15.86 2.26
N VAL A 229 -3.02 -16.29 1.02
CA VAL A 229 -2.13 -17.41 0.66
C VAL A 229 -1.32 -17.06 -0.58
N THR A 230 -0.36 -17.91 -0.89
CA THR A 230 0.45 -17.84 -2.11
C THR A 230 0.57 -19.22 -2.75
N LYS A 231 0.68 -19.27 -4.08
CA LYS A 231 1.06 -20.45 -4.84
C LYS A 231 2.21 -20.08 -5.76
N GLY A 232 3.44 -20.37 -5.32
CA GLY A 232 4.62 -19.71 -5.91
C GLY A 232 4.52 -18.19 -5.72
N ASP A 233 4.71 -17.43 -6.79
CA ASP A 233 4.59 -15.96 -6.77
C ASP A 233 3.15 -15.45 -6.86
N GLN A 234 2.20 -16.33 -7.22
CA GLN A 234 0.80 -15.96 -7.35
C GLN A 234 0.20 -15.71 -5.95
N GLN A 235 -0.26 -14.49 -5.73
CA GLN A 235 -0.99 -14.12 -4.51
C GLN A 235 -2.45 -14.57 -4.60
N GLY A 236 -3.05 -14.84 -3.46
CA GLY A 236 -4.46 -15.22 -3.40
C GLY A 236 -5.03 -15.24 -2.00
N PHE A 237 -6.24 -15.77 -1.88
CA PHE A 237 -6.84 -16.07 -0.60
C PHE A 237 -7.60 -17.40 -0.65
N ALA A 238 -7.61 -18.10 0.47
CA ALA A 238 -8.45 -19.26 0.74
C ALA A 238 -9.87 -18.81 1.12
N SER A 239 -10.87 -19.59 0.73
CA SER A 239 -12.29 -19.37 1.06
C SER A 239 -13.06 -20.70 1.05
N ALA A 240 -14.38 -20.66 1.21
CA ALA A 240 -15.25 -21.83 1.11
C ALA A 240 -15.51 -22.22 -0.37
N GLY A 241 -15.74 -23.51 -0.60
CA GLY A 241 -15.99 -24.08 -1.92
C GLY A 241 -17.40 -23.79 -2.43
N HIS A 242 -18.39 -23.76 -1.55
CA HIS A 242 -19.77 -23.46 -1.93
C HIS A 242 -19.97 -22.01 -2.42
N CYS A 243 -19.01 -21.10 -2.15
CA CYS A 243 -19.06 -19.72 -2.64
C CYS A 243 -18.95 -19.60 -4.16
N GLY A 244 -18.37 -20.58 -4.85
CA GLY A 244 -18.22 -20.54 -6.30
C GLY A 244 -17.39 -21.68 -6.87
N LYS A 245 -17.54 -21.90 -8.18
CA LYS A 245 -16.81 -22.94 -8.93
C LYS A 245 -15.52 -22.37 -9.53
N SER A 246 -14.61 -23.27 -9.92
CA SER A 246 -13.38 -22.89 -10.64
C SER A 246 -13.72 -22.12 -11.91
N GLY A 247 -13.00 -21.02 -12.17
CA GLY A 247 -13.21 -20.11 -13.29
C GLY A 247 -14.14 -18.92 -13.00
N ALA A 248 -14.88 -18.94 -11.89
CA ALA A 248 -15.74 -17.82 -11.51
C ALA A 248 -14.91 -16.57 -11.15
N ARG A 249 -15.40 -15.39 -11.53
CA ARG A 249 -14.71 -14.11 -11.29
C ARG A 249 -15.11 -13.55 -9.94
N THR A 250 -14.16 -12.87 -9.29
CA THR A 250 -14.42 -12.21 -8.01
C THR A 250 -14.22 -10.69 -8.09
N THR A 251 -15.05 -9.97 -7.35
CA THR A 251 -14.85 -8.55 -7.03
C THR A 251 -14.68 -8.37 -5.54
N GLY A 252 -13.88 -7.39 -5.13
CA GLY A 252 -13.62 -7.12 -3.71
C GLY A 252 -14.72 -6.27 -3.06
N PHE A 253 -14.54 -5.96 -1.77
CA PHE A 253 -15.47 -5.14 -0.99
C PHE A 253 -15.80 -3.76 -1.62
N ASN A 254 -14.92 -3.26 -2.48
CA ASN A 254 -15.06 -1.98 -3.20
C ASN A 254 -15.64 -2.15 -4.63
N ASN A 255 -16.14 -3.34 -4.97
CA ASN A 255 -16.62 -3.74 -6.30
C ASN A 255 -15.57 -3.69 -7.43
N ALA A 256 -14.29 -3.48 -7.12
CA ALA A 256 -13.22 -3.60 -8.11
C ALA A 256 -12.95 -5.08 -8.41
N GLU A 257 -12.54 -5.35 -9.64
CA GLU A 257 -12.07 -6.69 -10.06
C GLU A 257 -10.97 -7.17 -9.12
N GLN A 258 -11.12 -8.38 -8.58
CA GLN A 258 -10.24 -8.90 -7.55
C GLN A 258 -9.47 -10.13 -7.98
N GLY A 259 -10.12 -11.09 -8.61
CA GLY A 259 -9.47 -12.35 -8.93
C GLY A 259 -10.36 -13.36 -9.63
N THR A 260 -9.89 -14.60 -9.65
CA THR A 260 -10.60 -15.75 -10.22
C THR A 260 -10.40 -16.97 -9.33
N ILE A 261 -11.48 -17.71 -9.06
CA ILE A 261 -11.42 -18.96 -8.32
C ILE A 261 -10.64 -19.98 -9.14
N GLN A 262 -9.50 -20.46 -8.62
CA GLN A 262 -8.60 -21.36 -9.35
C GLN A 262 -8.88 -22.83 -9.05
N ALA A 263 -9.37 -23.13 -7.85
CA ALA A 263 -9.83 -24.45 -7.47
C ALA A 263 -10.94 -24.31 -6.43
N SER A 264 -11.91 -25.20 -6.50
CA SER A 264 -13.03 -25.29 -5.56
C SER A 264 -13.46 -26.75 -5.42
N THR A 265 -13.73 -27.20 -4.20
CA THR A 265 -14.28 -28.52 -3.89
C THR A 265 -15.49 -28.30 -2.98
N PHE A 266 -16.67 -28.69 -3.48
CA PHE A 266 -17.94 -28.74 -2.76
C PHE A 266 -19.00 -29.50 -3.59
N PRO A 267 -19.71 -30.51 -3.03
CA PRO A 267 -19.59 -31.04 -1.66
C PRO A 267 -18.35 -31.96 -1.47
N GLY A 268 -18.32 -32.76 -0.40
CA GLY A 268 -17.21 -33.64 0.00
C GLY A 268 -16.21 -32.94 0.91
N LYS A 269 -15.70 -31.80 0.45
CA LYS A 269 -15.00 -30.77 1.26
C LYS A 269 -15.67 -29.43 1.00
N ASP A 270 -15.34 -28.40 1.75
CA ASP A 270 -15.84 -27.06 1.50
C ASP A 270 -14.71 -26.03 1.48
N MET A 271 -13.98 -26.02 0.37
CA MET A 271 -12.77 -25.21 0.20
C MET A 271 -12.60 -24.69 -1.21
N SER A 272 -12.11 -23.46 -1.33
CA SER A 272 -11.65 -22.86 -2.56
C SER A 272 -10.41 -21.99 -2.33
N TRP A 273 -9.73 -21.62 -3.42
CA TRP A 273 -8.81 -20.50 -3.38
C TRP A 273 -8.92 -19.63 -4.63
N VAL A 274 -8.70 -18.34 -4.43
CA VAL A 274 -8.82 -17.30 -5.44
C VAL A 274 -7.43 -16.76 -5.74
N ALA A 275 -7.01 -16.80 -7.01
CA ALA A 275 -5.84 -16.05 -7.46
C ALA A 275 -6.26 -14.60 -7.67
N VAL A 276 -5.56 -13.68 -7.00
CA VAL A 276 -5.88 -12.26 -7.09
C VAL A 276 -5.05 -11.59 -8.18
N ASN A 277 -5.64 -10.61 -8.84
CA ASN A 277 -4.94 -9.81 -9.82
C ASN A 277 -3.95 -8.86 -9.13
N ASP A 278 -3.19 -8.12 -9.92
CA ASP A 278 -2.17 -7.21 -9.41
C ASP A 278 -2.76 -6.03 -8.62
N GLN A 279 -4.07 -5.73 -8.80
CA GLN A 279 -4.80 -4.62 -8.18
C GLN A 279 -4.83 -4.68 -6.65
N TRP A 280 -4.61 -5.87 -6.12
CA TRP A 280 -4.75 -6.17 -4.71
C TRP A 280 -3.45 -6.70 -4.11
N THR A 281 -3.17 -6.28 -2.88
CA THR A 281 -2.03 -6.76 -2.09
C THR A 281 -2.55 -7.63 -0.96
N THR A 282 -2.12 -8.89 -0.91
CA THR A 282 -2.50 -9.81 0.17
C THR A 282 -1.72 -9.51 1.44
N THR A 283 -2.38 -9.57 2.60
CA THR A 283 -1.76 -9.26 3.90
C THR A 283 -1.84 -10.47 4.86
N PRO A 284 -0.96 -10.59 5.87
CA PRO A 284 -1.08 -11.63 6.90
C PRO A 284 -2.17 -11.31 7.94
N ASN A 285 -3.12 -10.43 7.63
CA ASN A 285 -4.04 -9.87 8.61
C ASN A 285 -5.43 -10.52 8.51
N VAL A 286 -6.12 -10.59 9.64
CA VAL A 286 -7.55 -10.86 9.75
C VAL A 286 -8.22 -9.70 10.47
N ARG A 287 -9.38 -9.28 9.97
CA ARG A 287 -10.20 -8.19 10.51
C ARG A 287 -10.83 -8.60 11.85
N VAL A 288 -10.73 -7.71 12.83
CA VAL A 288 -11.38 -7.81 14.14
C VAL A 288 -12.47 -6.72 14.22
N ALA A 289 -13.03 -6.43 15.39
CA ALA A 289 -13.96 -5.33 15.58
C ALA A 289 -13.36 -3.96 15.21
N GLY A 290 -14.14 -3.14 14.50
CA GLY A 290 -13.72 -1.82 14.01
C GLY A 290 -12.63 -1.91 12.94
N GLU A 291 -11.58 -1.10 13.09
CA GLU A 291 -10.42 -1.09 12.18
C GLU A 291 -9.27 -2.00 12.65
N GLN A 292 -9.46 -2.72 13.76
CA GLN A 292 -8.42 -3.57 14.33
C GLN A 292 -8.18 -4.82 13.47
N LYS A 293 -6.94 -5.29 13.49
CA LYS A 293 -6.50 -6.48 12.77
C LYS A 293 -5.64 -7.36 13.67
N VAL A 294 -5.79 -8.68 13.53
CA VAL A 294 -4.86 -9.66 14.12
C VAL A 294 -3.91 -10.17 13.04
N GLN A 295 -2.62 -10.24 13.35
CA GLN A 295 -1.60 -10.78 12.46
C GLN A 295 -1.49 -12.29 12.62
N ILE A 296 -1.65 -13.02 11.53
CA ILE A 296 -1.51 -14.46 11.48
C ILE A 296 -0.03 -14.83 11.43
N THR A 297 0.35 -15.75 12.32
CA THR A 297 1.74 -16.20 12.47
C THR A 297 1.94 -17.66 12.12
N GLY A 298 0.87 -18.40 11.81
CA GLY A 298 0.94 -19.79 11.39
C GLY A 298 -0.43 -20.46 11.37
N SER A 299 -0.42 -21.80 11.34
CA SER A 299 -1.63 -22.64 11.26
C SER A 299 -1.58 -23.86 12.18
N VAL A 300 -1.04 -23.70 13.39
CA VAL A 300 -1.10 -24.76 14.41
C VAL A 300 -2.57 -25.04 14.76
N GLN A 301 -3.01 -26.28 14.61
CA GLN A 301 -4.38 -26.69 14.91
C GLN A 301 -4.62 -26.65 16.43
N ALA A 302 -5.64 -25.91 16.86
CA ALA A 302 -6.07 -25.84 18.24
C ALA A 302 -6.88 -27.08 18.64
N LEU A 303 -6.82 -27.45 19.93
CA LEU A 303 -7.50 -28.62 20.48
C LEU A 303 -9.00 -28.37 20.72
N VAL A 304 -9.77 -29.45 20.88
CA VAL A 304 -11.13 -29.41 21.43
C VAL A 304 -11.14 -28.69 22.79
N GLY A 305 -12.13 -27.83 23.01
CA GLY A 305 -12.26 -26.95 24.16
C GLY A 305 -11.49 -25.63 24.05
N ALA A 306 -10.61 -25.47 23.04
CA ALA A 306 -9.87 -24.22 22.86
C ALA A 306 -10.79 -23.08 22.40
N ALA A 307 -10.45 -21.86 22.83
CA ALA A 307 -11.08 -20.65 22.34
C ALA A 307 -10.74 -20.44 20.85
N VAL A 308 -11.77 -20.13 20.06
CA VAL A 308 -11.63 -19.83 18.63
C VAL A 308 -12.56 -18.67 18.26
N CYS A 309 -12.08 -17.80 17.38
CA CYS A 309 -12.82 -16.65 16.89
C CYS A 309 -12.98 -16.69 15.38
N ARG A 310 -14.09 -16.19 14.87
CA ARG A 310 -14.43 -16.10 13.46
C ARG A 310 -14.52 -14.63 13.04
N SER A 311 -14.01 -14.30 11.87
CA SER A 311 -14.26 -13.03 11.19
C SER A 311 -15.09 -13.24 9.93
N GLY A 312 -15.97 -12.30 9.61
CA GLY A 312 -16.59 -12.25 8.29
C GLY A 312 -17.44 -11.02 8.06
N SER A 313 -17.82 -10.88 6.81
CA SER A 313 -18.34 -9.66 6.24
C SER A 313 -19.76 -9.32 6.66
N THR A 314 -20.50 -10.27 7.25
CA THR A 314 -21.89 -10.07 7.68
C THR A 314 -21.96 -9.74 9.16
N THR A 315 -21.49 -10.66 10.02
CA THR A 315 -21.63 -10.49 11.49
C THR A 315 -20.37 -9.97 12.17
N GLY A 316 -19.24 -9.84 11.46
CA GLY A 316 -18.01 -9.28 12.03
C GLY A 316 -17.20 -10.31 12.82
N TRP A 317 -16.80 -9.97 14.04
CA TRP A 317 -15.89 -10.79 14.86
C TRP A 317 -16.62 -11.42 16.05
N HIS A 318 -16.66 -12.75 16.09
CA HIS A 318 -17.31 -13.52 17.15
C HIS A 318 -16.40 -14.63 17.67
N CYS A 319 -16.52 -14.99 18.95
CA CYS A 319 -15.70 -16.03 19.56
C CYS A 319 -16.55 -17.06 20.30
N GLY A 320 -15.96 -18.23 20.49
CA GLY A 320 -16.57 -19.40 21.12
C GLY A 320 -15.51 -20.46 21.34
N GLN A 321 -15.90 -21.73 21.30
CA GLN A 321 -15.03 -22.87 21.55
C GLN A 321 -15.10 -23.89 20.42
N ILE A 322 -13.99 -24.60 20.23
CA ILE A 322 -13.95 -25.81 19.39
C ILE A 322 -14.64 -26.93 20.17
N GLU A 323 -15.68 -27.53 19.57
CA GLU A 323 -16.41 -28.64 20.18
C GLU A 323 -15.87 -29.99 19.72
N GLN A 324 -15.63 -30.16 18.42
CA GLN A 324 -15.16 -31.43 17.87
C GLN A 324 -14.48 -31.27 16.51
N HIS A 325 -13.42 -32.03 16.26
CA HIS A 325 -12.79 -32.16 14.94
C HIS A 325 -13.37 -33.33 14.15
N ASP A 326 -13.08 -33.39 12.86
CA ASP A 326 -13.44 -34.50 11.97
C ASP A 326 -14.95 -34.82 11.96
N THR A 327 -15.77 -33.77 11.91
CA THR A 327 -17.22 -33.87 11.83
C THR A 327 -17.68 -33.96 10.38
N SER A 328 -18.56 -34.93 10.09
CA SER A 328 -19.30 -35.01 8.83
C SER A 328 -20.64 -34.30 8.94
N VAL A 329 -20.93 -33.42 7.97
CA VAL A 329 -22.17 -32.63 7.94
C VAL A 329 -22.87 -32.85 6.60
N SER A 330 -24.17 -33.14 6.63
CA SER A 330 -24.99 -33.29 5.43
C SER A 330 -25.71 -31.98 5.11
N TYR A 331 -25.25 -31.28 4.07
CA TYR A 331 -25.96 -30.14 3.48
C TYR A 331 -26.95 -30.63 2.41
N ALA A 332 -27.82 -29.74 1.93
CA ALA A 332 -28.77 -30.05 0.86
C ALA A 332 -28.05 -30.47 -0.44
N GLU A 333 -26.87 -29.90 -0.68
CA GLU A 333 -26.02 -30.15 -1.84
C GLU A 333 -25.18 -31.42 -1.71
N GLY A 334 -25.03 -31.96 -0.50
CA GLY A 334 -24.28 -33.19 -0.24
C GLY A 334 -23.52 -33.20 1.10
N ARG A 335 -22.93 -34.35 1.42
CA ARG A 335 -22.11 -34.53 2.62
C ARG A 335 -20.75 -33.84 2.48
N VAL A 336 -20.31 -33.18 3.54
CA VAL A 336 -18.97 -32.62 3.69
C VAL A 336 -18.31 -33.27 4.90
N ASP A 337 -17.13 -33.84 4.71
CA ASP A 337 -16.39 -34.61 5.71
C ASP A 337 -15.19 -33.79 6.24
N GLY A 338 -14.74 -34.09 7.47
CA GLY A 338 -13.53 -33.49 8.04
C GLY A 338 -13.67 -32.05 8.55
N LEU A 339 -14.89 -31.58 8.81
CA LEU A 339 -15.14 -30.24 9.35
C LEU A 339 -14.81 -30.17 10.84
N THR A 340 -14.56 -28.98 11.36
CA THR A 340 -14.50 -28.74 12.81
C THR A 340 -15.75 -28.01 13.26
N ARG A 341 -16.41 -28.56 14.28
CA ARG A 341 -17.61 -28.02 14.94
C ARG A 341 -17.24 -27.02 16.03
N THR A 342 -17.97 -25.92 16.12
CA THR A 342 -17.74 -24.85 17.10
C THR A 342 -19.05 -24.25 17.62
N THR A 343 -18.96 -23.58 18.78
CA THR A 343 -20.05 -22.77 19.35
C THR A 343 -20.14 -21.35 18.79
N VAL A 344 -19.24 -20.97 17.88
CA VAL A 344 -19.22 -19.61 17.30
C VAL A 344 -20.44 -19.45 16.39
N CYS A 345 -21.12 -18.31 16.45
CA CYS A 345 -22.23 -18.02 15.53
C CYS A 345 -21.73 -17.58 14.14
N ALA A 346 -22.54 -17.79 13.12
CA ALA A 346 -22.32 -17.29 11.76
C ALA A 346 -23.66 -17.11 11.04
N GLU A 347 -23.71 -16.20 10.07
CA GLU A 347 -24.90 -15.93 9.25
C GLU A 347 -24.55 -15.91 7.74
N PRO A 348 -25.54 -15.95 6.83
CA PRO A 348 -25.27 -15.86 5.39
C PRO A 348 -24.33 -14.69 5.02
N GLY A 349 -23.30 -15.00 4.24
CA GLY A 349 -22.22 -14.06 3.86
C GLY A 349 -20.96 -14.12 4.74
N ASP A 350 -21.03 -14.79 5.90
CA ASP A 350 -19.85 -15.13 6.71
C ASP A 350 -19.08 -16.34 6.18
N SER A 351 -19.69 -17.10 5.27
CA SER A 351 -19.09 -18.18 4.49
C SER A 351 -17.73 -17.80 3.94
N GLY A 352 -16.75 -18.70 4.07
CA GLY A 352 -15.37 -18.48 3.67
C GLY A 352 -14.52 -17.69 4.67
N GLY A 353 -15.12 -16.96 5.61
CA GLY A 353 -14.42 -16.13 6.58
C GLY A 353 -13.51 -16.93 7.52
N PRO A 354 -12.44 -16.32 8.07
CA PRO A 354 -11.42 -17.05 8.82
C PRO A 354 -11.86 -17.37 10.25
N PHE A 355 -11.53 -18.57 10.71
CA PHE A 355 -11.46 -18.96 12.12
C PHE A 355 -10.00 -18.89 12.60
N VAL A 356 -9.76 -18.20 13.72
CA VAL A 356 -8.45 -17.92 14.31
C VAL A 356 -8.45 -18.34 15.79
N ALA A 357 -7.42 -19.07 16.22
CA ALA A 357 -7.16 -19.35 17.63
C ALA A 357 -5.88 -18.61 18.04
N GLY A 358 -6.02 -17.55 18.85
CA GLY A 358 -4.91 -16.62 19.14
C GLY A 358 -4.41 -15.92 17.86
N VAL A 359 -3.27 -16.38 17.34
CA VAL A 359 -2.65 -15.90 16.10
C VAL A 359 -2.45 -17.01 15.06
N GLN A 360 -3.12 -18.15 15.26
CA GLN A 360 -3.03 -19.34 14.40
C GLN A 360 -4.29 -19.49 13.55
N ALA A 361 -4.13 -19.59 12.24
CA ALA A 361 -5.20 -19.89 11.30
C ALA A 361 -5.76 -21.30 11.56
N GLN A 362 -7.08 -21.41 11.75
CA GLN A 362 -7.76 -22.69 12.00
C GLN A 362 -8.52 -23.19 10.77
N GLY A 363 -9.30 -22.33 10.10
CA GLY A 363 -10.10 -22.75 8.96
C GLY A 363 -10.99 -21.66 8.37
N VAL A 364 -11.76 -22.02 7.36
CA VAL A 364 -12.72 -21.12 6.68
C VAL A 364 -14.15 -21.56 6.98
N THR A 365 -15.04 -20.61 7.27
CA THR A 365 -16.46 -20.87 7.59
C THR A 365 -17.12 -21.67 6.47
N SER A 366 -17.71 -22.82 6.80
CA SER A 366 -18.47 -23.65 5.86
C SER A 366 -19.96 -23.35 5.98
N GLY A 367 -20.56 -23.64 7.13
CA GLY A 367 -21.98 -23.40 7.38
C GLY A 367 -22.34 -23.70 8.83
N GLY A 368 -23.60 -23.60 9.17
CA GLY A 368 -24.05 -23.80 10.55
C GLY A 368 -25.56 -23.79 10.72
N THR A 369 -25.99 -23.78 11.98
CA THR A 369 -27.38 -23.66 12.41
C THR A 369 -27.51 -22.50 13.41
N GLY A 370 -28.72 -21.96 13.55
CA GLY A 370 -28.98 -20.83 14.45
C GLY A 370 -28.54 -19.48 13.86
N ASP A 371 -28.28 -18.51 14.72
CA ASP A 371 -27.87 -17.14 14.35
C ASP A 371 -27.01 -16.47 15.43
N CYS A 372 -26.55 -15.24 15.19
CA CYS A 372 -25.73 -14.52 16.17
C CYS A 372 -26.52 -13.85 17.31
N ARG A 373 -27.85 -14.03 17.38
CA ARG A 373 -28.71 -13.51 18.46
C ARG A 373 -29.09 -14.59 19.47
N SER A 374 -29.38 -15.79 18.99
CA SER A 374 -29.86 -16.93 19.75
C SER A 374 -28.80 -18.03 19.93
N GLY A 375 -27.64 -17.87 19.26
CA GLY A 375 -26.58 -18.85 19.26
C GLY A 375 -26.79 -19.90 18.17
N GLY A 376 -25.88 -20.86 18.10
CA GLY A 376 -25.86 -21.81 17.00
C GLY A 376 -24.67 -22.74 17.04
N THR A 377 -24.59 -23.61 16.03
CA THR A 377 -23.41 -24.44 15.77
C THR A 377 -22.85 -24.05 14.42
N THR A 378 -21.58 -23.68 14.36
CA THR A 378 -20.89 -23.38 13.10
C THR A 378 -19.77 -24.37 12.86
N PHE A 379 -19.63 -24.76 11.60
CA PHE A 379 -18.59 -25.65 11.10
C PHE A 379 -17.61 -24.88 10.23
N TYR A 380 -16.33 -25.18 10.35
CA TYR A 380 -15.30 -24.67 9.46
C TYR A 380 -14.51 -25.79 8.79
N GLN A 381 -14.09 -25.56 7.56
CA GLN A 381 -13.14 -26.41 6.85
C GLN A 381 -11.72 -26.09 7.34
N PRO A 382 -10.96 -27.06 7.89
CA PRO A 382 -9.61 -26.82 8.39
C PRO A 382 -8.64 -26.27 7.33
N ILE A 383 -7.90 -25.22 7.68
CA ILE A 383 -7.01 -24.52 6.74
C ILE A 383 -5.87 -25.42 6.27
N ASN A 384 -5.34 -26.29 7.15
CA ASN A 384 -4.24 -27.20 6.82
C ASN A 384 -4.62 -28.20 5.72
N SER A 385 -5.89 -28.65 5.65
CA SER A 385 -6.36 -29.49 4.55
C SER A 385 -6.38 -28.71 3.23
N LEU A 386 -6.87 -27.47 3.27
CA LEU A 386 -6.95 -26.61 2.08
C LEU A 386 -5.56 -26.26 1.54
N LEU A 387 -4.63 -25.89 2.43
CA LEU A 387 -3.24 -25.56 2.08
C LEU A 387 -2.53 -26.76 1.44
N ARG A 388 -2.71 -27.96 2.00
CA ARG A 388 -2.12 -29.19 1.45
C ARG A 388 -2.71 -29.56 0.10
N ASP A 389 -4.04 -29.63 0.00
CA ASP A 389 -4.70 -30.16 -1.19
C ASP A 389 -4.54 -29.26 -2.41
N PHE A 390 -4.45 -27.93 -2.21
CA PHE A 390 -4.21 -26.97 -3.30
C PHE A 390 -2.75 -26.55 -3.48
N GLY A 391 -1.85 -27.01 -2.60
CA GLY A 391 -0.42 -26.68 -2.64
C GLY A 391 -0.14 -25.19 -2.37
N LEU A 392 -0.75 -24.65 -1.32
CA LEU A 392 -0.72 -23.23 -0.98
C LEU A 392 0.15 -22.97 0.25
N THR A 393 0.79 -21.80 0.29
CA THR A 393 1.53 -21.30 1.45
C THR A 393 0.77 -20.16 2.10
N LEU A 394 0.45 -20.28 3.38
CA LEU A 394 -0.19 -19.26 4.19
C LEU A 394 0.69 -18.02 4.28
N ARG A 395 0.11 -16.83 4.11
CA ARG A 395 0.83 -15.58 4.34
C ARG A 395 0.86 -15.28 5.84
N THR A 396 2.05 -15.25 6.43
CA THR A 396 2.27 -14.97 7.86
C THR A 396 3.12 -13.71 8.07
N ALA A 397 3.04 -13.12 9.27
CA ALA A 397 3.81 -11.92 9.64
C ALA A 397 5.31 -12.20 9.83
N ALA A 398 5.73 -13.46 9.99
CA ALA A 398 7.12 -13.85 10.19
C ALA A 398 7.66 -14.58 8.95
N ALA A 399 8.36 -13.83 8.08
CA ALA A 399 9.24 -14.29 7.00
C ALA A 399 8.66 -15.31 5.98
N GLN A 400 8.45 -14.81 4.75
CA GLN A 400 8.21 -15.63 3.57
C GLN A 400 9.36 -16.64 3.36
N ALA A 401 9.05 -17.92 3.40
CA ALA A 401 9.87 -18.98 2.83
C ALA A 401 9.21 -19.47 1.53
N SER A 402 10.02 -19.66 0.50
CA SER A 402 9.59 -20.10 -0.84
C SER A 402 8.92 -21.47 -0.83
N ALA A 403 8.06 -21.70 -1.82
CA ALA A 403 7.36 -22.96 -2.08
C ALA A 403 8.31 -24.19 -2.13
N PRO A 404 7.80 -25.41 -1.85
CA PRO A 404 8.63 -26.62 -1.80
C PRO A 404 9.29 -26.92 -3.16
N ARG A 405 10.56 -27.35 -3.14
CA ARG A 405 11.21 -28.10 -4.23
C ARG A 405 11.19 -29.59 -3.89
N ASP A 406 11.14 -30.43 -4.92
CA ASP A 406 10.79 -31.85 -4.86
C ASP A 406 11.39 -32.71 -3.73
N ASN A 407 10.55 -33.65 -3.29
CA ASN A 407 10.65 -34.46 -2.09
C ASN A 407 11.73 -35.54 -2.15
N VAL A 408 12.65 -35.56 -1.19
CA VAL A 408 13.05 -36.82 -0.55
C VAL A 408 11.99 -37.09 0.51
N ALA A 409 11.25 -38.21 0.42
CA ALA A 409 10.00 -38.47 1.18
C ALA A 409 10.10 -38.34 2.72
N GLN A 410 11.30 -38.18 3.28
CA GLN A 410 11.54 -37.99 4.71
C GLN A 410 12.26 -36.69 5.06
N ALA A 411 12.61 -35.81 4.13
CA ALA A 411 13.27 -34.54 4.46
C ALA A 411 12.26 -33.46 4.86
N TRP A 412 12.59 -32.67 5.90
CA TRP A 412 11.80 -31.50 6.26
C TRP A 412 11.92 -30.41 5.19
N ALA A 413 10.79 -29.78 4.87
CA ALA A 413 10.66 -28.65 3.97
C ALA A 413 9.71 -27.59 4.54
N ALA A 414 10.09 -26.32 4.42
CA ALA A 414 9.22 -25.18 4.71
C ALA A 414 8.05 -25.10 3.71
N GLY A 415 6.92 -24.51 4.12
CA GLY A 415 5.70 -24.42 3.34
C GLY A 415 4.86 -25.71 3.29
N ARG A 416 5.42 -26.85 3.72
CA ARG A 416 4.69 -28.12 3.80
C ARG A 416 3.84 -28.21 5.08
N VAL A 417 2.64 -28.75 4.94
CA VAL A 417 1.78 -29.12 6.09
C VAL A 417 2.20 -30.48 6.62
N TYR A 418 2.44 -30.57 7.92
CA TYR A 418 2.73 -31.81 8.63
C TYR A 418 1.62 -32.11 9.63
N GLU A 419 1.14 -33.34 9.62
CA GLU A 419 0.27 -33.87 10.66
C GLU A 419 1.09 -34.32 11.87
N ALA A 420 0.48 -34.33 13.06
CA ALA A 420 1.11 -34.87 14.26
C ALA A 420 1.49 -36.35 14.03
N GLY A 421 2.65 -36.76 14.57
CA GLY A 421 3.21 -38.11 14.39
C GLY A 421 4.07 -38.30 13.14
N VAL A 422 3.97 -37.44 12.12
CA VAL A 422 4.83 -37.51 10.93
C VAL A 422 6.30 -37.32 11.33
N THR A 423 7.18 -38.19 10.82
CA THR A 423 8.63 -38.12 11.09
C THR A 423 9.38 -37.59 9.87
N VAL A 424 10.27 -36.63 10.11
CA VAL A 424 11.12 -35.99 9.10
C VAL A 424 12.60 -35.99 9.52
N SER A 425 13.49 -35.77 8.58
CA SER A 425 14.92 -35.59 8.77
C SER A 425 15.28 -34.12 8.54
N HIS A 426 16.05 -33.54 9.45
CA HIS A 426 16.51 -32.17 9.37
C HIS A 426 17.88 -32.05 10.06
N ALA A 427 18.86 -31.42 9.40
CA ALA A 427 20.21 -31.22 9.93
C ALA A 427 20.86 -32.51 10.50
N GLY A 428 20.68 -33.65 9.82
CA GLY A 428 21.27 -34.93 10.22
C GLY A 428 20.57 -35.67 11.36
N ALA A 429 19.45 -35.16 11.89
CA ALA A 429 18.65 -35.83 12.91
C ALA A 429 17.21 -36.06 12.45
N ARG A 430 16.53 -37.03 13.08
CA ARG A 430 15.11 -37.30 12.86
C ARG A 430 14.26 -36.57 13.91
N TYR A 431 13.11 -36.10 13.47
CA TYR A 431 12.15 -35.37 14.30
C TYR A 431 10.73 -35.84 14.00
N ARG A 432 9.93 -36.03 15.05
CA ARG A 432 8.50 -36.30 14.99
C ARG A 432 7.71 -35.02 15.23
N CYS A 433 6.75 -34.75 14.36
CA CYS A 433 5.83 -33.62 14.49
C CYS A 433 4.91 -33.82 15.71
N LEU A 434 4.78 -32.81 16.55
CA LEU A 434 3.96 -32.84 17.77
C LEU A 434 2.56 -32.26 17.57
N GLN A 435 2.44 -31.26 16.69
CA GLN A 435 1.18 -30.53 16.47
C GLN A 435 0.98 -30.31 14.97
N ALA A 436 -0.23 -30.49 14.45
CA ALA A 436 -0.49 -30.29 13.03
C ALA A 436 -0.30 -28.81 12.64
N HIS A 437 0.55 -28.52 11.65
CA HIS A 437 0.86 -27.15 11.23
C HIS A 437 1.45 -27.08 9.81
N GLN A 438 1.39 -25.90 9.18
CA GLN A 438 2.26 -25.57 8.05
C GLN A 438 3.64 -25.13 8.55
N ALA A 439 4.69 -25.84 8.13
CA ALA A 439 6.06 -25.53 8.50
C ALA A 439 6.50 -24.18 7.92
N GLN A 440 7.21 -23.41 8.74
CA GLN A 440 7.78 -22.12 8.38
C GLN A 440 9.30 -22.18 8.54
N GLY A 441 10.04 -21.34 7.81
CA GLY A 441 11.51 -21.29 7.92
C GLY A 441 11.98 -21.01 9.35
N ALA A 442 11.28 -20.13 10.07
CA ALA A 442 11.53 -19.84 11.48
C ALA A 442 11.19 -21.02 12.42
N TRP A 443 10.44 -22.02 11.95
CA TRP A 443 9.94 -23.16 12.72
C TRP A 443 10.65 -24.47 12.37
N ALA A 444 11.92 -24.40 11.96
CA ALA A 444 12.73 -25.57 11.63
C ALA A 444 12.83 -26.53 12.83
N PRO A 445 12.87 -27.87 12.62
CA PRO A 445 12.75 -28.86 13.70
C PRO A 445 13.77 -28.71 14.84
N SER A 446 15.01 -28.34 14.52
CA SER A 446 16.06 -28.14 15.52
C SER A 446 15.87 -26.89 16.39
N ARG A 447 14.99 -25.96 16.01
CA ARG A 447 14.78 -24.66 16.67
C ARG A 447 13.44 -24.53 17.37
N THR A 448 12.53 -25.51 17.21
CA THR A 448 11.15 -25.37 17.67
C THR A 448 10.67 -26.65 18.37
N PRO A 449 11.16 -26.91 19.59
CA PRO A 449 10.80 -28.13 20.34
C PRO A 449 9.31 -28.23 20.69
N ALA A 450 8.59 -27.11 20.67
CA ALA A 450 7.13 -27.09 20.84
C ALA A 450 6.36 -27.75 19.69
N LEU A 451 6.97 -27.83 18.49
CA LEU A 451 6.37 -28.43 17.29
C LEU A 451 7.04 -29.74 16.88
N TRP A 452 8.26 -30.00 17.37
CA TRP A 452 9.09 -31.12 16.92
C TRP A 452 9.80 -31.79 18.09
N GLN A 453 9.69 -33.12 18.15
CA GLN A 453 10.43 -33.96 19.08
C GLN A 453 11.53 -34.70 18.33
N ARG A 454 12.78 -34.58 18.78
CA ARG A 454 13.88 -35.39 18.22
C ARG A 454 13.65 -36.87 18.55
N VAL A 455 13.85 -37.76 17.57
CA VAL A 455 13.66 -39.23 17.69
C VAL A 455 14.88 -40.01 17.27
#